data_AF-A0A8J3ZKW6-F1
#
_entry.id   AF-A0A8J3ZKW6-F1
#
_cell.length_a   1.000
_cell.length_b   1.000
_cell.length_c   1.000
_cell.angle_alpha   90.00
_cell.angle_beta   90.00
_cell.angle_gamma   90.00
#
_symmetry.space_group_name_H-M   'P 1'
#
loop_
_entity.id
_entity.type
_entity.pdbx_description
1 polymer ?
#
loop_
_entity_poly.entity_id
_entity_poly.type
_entity_poly.pdbx_seq_one_letter_code
_entity_poly.pdbx_strand_id
1 'polypeptide(L)'
;MTAATTAAMTAALIKDHPWVGHVEVRDGTVFVHPAAGLTGLRPEPGPLLAEFLTNWAEIYDWVYGSGDATAADDLDFSGWRASDTGKPLPVEHMTEWLDRTVELVLRGEPRTVLELGSGSGLLLQRLHPHLAGYVGTDVSEASVARLSGMRLPRSAIVPAAAHEITSAAVRDALDAVVGPGAAPDCVLLNSVTQHFPDTAYLRAVLDAAIGAVRAGGTVVVGDIRHAGLLRDHHRWLAAADATGSSADLERRVTARVEAEEEFLADPRLLASIAAGHERPVSISLHAKTLRDDTELTRYRYDAVLHVEPTAVPEAVPVSWADLPGPDRLAGLRHRLDLEPRLFVTGIPNSLLAADPTAVTASGVREAVAGTGAVVGIDVTDPALLTAGSPSTASRPPAATIARDDITLAHEPLTRFVERRLHQALGDHLRRAGASLPDIRVVRP
;
A
#
# COMPACT_ATOMS: atom_id res chain seq x y z
N MET A 1 -50.01 -6.00 6.46
CA MET A 1 -49.01 -7.09 6.30
C MET A 1 -48.13 -7.10 7.54
N THR A 2 -47.83 -8.27 8.10
CA THR A 2 -46.86 -8.36 9.22
C THR A 2 -45.44 -8.17 8.68
N ALA A 3 -44.50 -7.74 9.53
CA ALA A 3 -43.09 -7.61 9.13
C ALA A 3 -42.51 -8.91 8.57
N ALA A 4 -42.89 -10.05 9.16
CA ALA A 4 -42.51 -11.39 8.67
C ALA A 4 -43.04 -11.69 7.25
N THR A 5 -44.28 -11.32 6.93
CA THR A 5 -44.84 -11.50 5.58
C THR A 5 -44.13 -10.60 4.57
N THR A 6 -43.81 -9.35 4.92
CA THR A 6 -43.05 -8.43 4.07
C THR A 6 -41.63 -8.94 3.79
N ALA A 7 -40.94 -9.45 4.81
CA ALA A 7 -39.60 -10.01 4.68
C ALA A 7 -39.58 -11.26 3.79
N ALA A 8 -40.53 -12.18 3.96
CA ALA A 8 -40.64 -13.38 3.13
C ALA A 8 -40.93 -13.04 1.65
N MET A 9 -41.81 -12.08 1.39
CA MET A 9 -42.07 -11.60 0.02
C MET A 9 -40.82 -10.97 -0.60
N THR A 10 -40.10 -10.16 0.17
CA THR A 10 -38.86 -9.54 -0.29
C THR A 10 -37.80 -10.58 -0.62
N ALA A 11 -37.58 -11.56 0.27
CA ALA A 11 -36.65 -12.66 0.04
C ALA A 11 -36.99 -13.42 -1.26
N ALA A 12 -38.28 -13.68 -1.52
CA ALA A 12 -38.71 -14.34 -2.75
C ALA A 12 -38.47 -13.50 -4.02
N LEU A 13 -38.46 -12.17 -3.93
CA LEU A 13 -38.21 -11.26 -5.06
C LEU A 13 -36.71 -11.12 -5.40
N ILE A 14 -35.83 -11.29 -4.41
CA ILE A 14 -34.38 -11.08 -4.58
C ILE A 14 -33.57 -12.38 -4.68
N LYS A 15 -34.12 -13.53 -4.28
CA LYS A 15 -33.40 -14.82 -4.26
C LYS A 15 -32.80 -15.22 -5.62
N ASP A 16 -33.43 -14.79 -6.71
CA ASP A 16 -33.01 -15.11 -8.09
C ASP A 16 -32.19 -13.96 -8.72
N HIS A 17 -31.87 -12.91 -7.95
CA HIS A 17 -30.99 -11.85 -8.42
C HIS A 17 -29.57 -12.41 -8.61
N PRO A 18 -28.87 -12.10 -9.72
CA PRO A 18 -27.59 -12.71 -10.07
C PRO A 18 -26.47 -12.45 -9.04
N TRP A 19 -26.62 -11.42 -8.21
CA TRP A 19 -25.66 -11.09 -7.14
C TRP A 19 -26.01 -11.70 -5.78
N VAL A 20 -27.07 -12.50 -5.70
CA VAL A 20 -27.51 -13.14 -4.47
C VAL A 20 -27.14 -14.61 -4.55
N GLY A 21 -26.25 -15.04 -3.66
CA GLY A 21 -25.93 -16.46 -3.51
C GLY A 21 -26.94 -17.17 -2.62
N HIS A 22 -27.31 -16.52 -1.51
CA HIS A 22 -28.28 -17.06 -0.56
C HIS A 22 -29.05 -15.93 0.15
N VAL A 23 -30.28 -16.22 0.55
CA VAL A 23 -31.13 -15.30 1.33
C VAL A 23 -31.69 -16.03 2.53
N GLU A 24 -31.56 -15.42 3.69
CA GLU A 24 -32.16 -15.89 4.94
C GLU A 24 -33.12 -14.82 5.50
N VAL A 25 -34.19 -15.26 6.14
CA VAL A 25 -35.09 -14.37 6.88
C VAL A 25 -35.03 -14.75 8.36
N ARG A 26 -34.62 -13.82 9.21
CA ARG A 26 -34.58 -14.00 10.67
C ARG A 26 -35.22 -12.80 11.34
N ASP A 27 -36.19 -13.05 12.22
CA ASP A 27 -36.92 -12.03 13.00
C ASP A 27 -37.51 -10.86 12.17
N GLY A 28 -37.89 -11.13 10.92
CA GLY A 28 -38.43 -10.11 10.02
C GLY A 28 -37.38 -9.26 9.28
N THR A 29 -36.09 -9.58 9.45
CA THR A 29 -34.98 -9.00 8.68
C THR A 29 -34.55 -9.96 7.56
N VAL A 30 -34.24 -9.39 6.38
CA VAL A 30 -33.73 -10.15 5.24
C VAL A 30 -32.21 -10.05 5.22
N PHE A 31 -31.54 -11.19 5.39
CA PHE A 31 -30.10 -11.34 5.30
C PHE A 31 -29.72 -11.85 3.92
N VAL A 32 -28.82 -11.15 3.25
CA VAL A 32 -28.37 -11.48 1.90
C VAL A 32 -26.90 -11.87 1.93
N HIS A 33 -26.60 -13.06 1.44
CA HIS A 33 -25.24 -13.52 1.22
C HIS A 33 -24.87 -13.26 -0.25
N PRO A 34 -23.81 -12.47 -0.52
CA PRO A 34 -23.33 -12.24 -1.87
C PRO A 34 -22.99 -13.55 -2.58
N ALA A 35 -23.22 -13.62 -3.90
CA ALA A 35 -22.76 -14.75 -4.69
C ALA A 35 -21.22 -14.82 -4.67
N ALA A 36 -20.64 -16.01 -4.50
CA ALA A 36 -19.19 -16.19 -4.31
C ALA A 36 -18.33 -15.64 -5.47
N GLY A 37 -18.88 -15.61 -6.69
CA GLY A 37 -18.18 -15.12 -7.87
C GLY A 37 -18.14 -13.59 -8.01
N LEU A 38 -18.75 -12.82 -7.11
CA LEU A 38 -18.84 -11.36 -7.27
C LEU A 38 -17.52 -10.63 -6.99
N THR A 39 -16.74 -11.17 -6.07
CA THR A 39 -15.49 -10.59 -5.56
C THR A 39 -14.27 -11.42 -5.94
N GLY A 40 -14.46 -12.58 -6.58
CA GLY A 40 -13.35 -13.46 -6.97
C GLY A 40 -12.45 -12.80 -8.01
N LEU A 41 -11.12 -12.96 -7.85
CA LEU A 41 -10.13 -12.39 -8.78
C LEU A 41 -9.91 -13.22 -10.05
N ARG A 42 -10.17 -14.53 -10.00
CA ARG A 42 -9.82 -15.50 -11.06
C ARG A 42 -11.05 -16.32 -11.50
N PRO A 43 -11.12 -16.76 -12.76
CA PRO A 43 -10.15 -16.54 -13.86
C PRO A 43 -10.13 -15.09 -14.36
N GLU A 44 -11.25 -14.38 -14.23
CA GLU A 44 -11.38 -12.94 -14.42
C GLU A 44 -11.99 -12.33 -13.15
N PRO A 45 -11.78 -11.03 -12.88
CA PRO A 45 -12.41 -10.35 -11.76
C PRO A 45 -13.94 -10.44 -11.83
N GLY A 46 -14.55 -10.84 -10.72
CA GLY A 46 -15.99 -10.82 -10.52
C GLY A 46 -16.57 -9.41 -10.70
N PRO A 47 -17.86 -9.27 -11.02
CA PRO A 47 -18.44 -7.99 -11.41
C PRO A 47 -18.29 -6.88 -10.35
N LEU A 48 -18.36 -7.20 -9.05
CA LEU A 48 -18.20 -6.18 -8.00
C LEU A 48 -16.73 -5.84 -7.76
N LEU A 49 -15.83 -6.80 -7.89
CA LEU A 49 -14.39 -6.54 -7.86
C LEU A 49 -13.98 -5.69 -9.07
N ALA A 50 -14.43 -6.03 -10.27
CA ALA A 50 -14.21 -5.25 -11.48
C ALA A 50 -14.75 -3.82 -11.33
N GLU A 51 -15.97 -3.65 -10.83
CA GLU A 51 -16.56 -2.33 -10.57
C GLU A 51 -15.72 -1.52 -9.56
N PHE A 52 -15.24 -2.16 -8.48
CA PHE A 52 -14.36 -1.51 -7.50
C PHE A 52 -13.06 -1.00 -8.15
N LEU A 53 -12.41 -1.83 -8.96
CA LEU A 53 -11.16 -1.48 -9.64
C LEU A 53 -11.36 -0.38 -10.69
N THR A 54 -12.46 -0.45 -11.46
CA THR A 54 -12.81 0.58 -12.43
C THR A 54 -13.05 1.94 -11.78
N ASN A 55 -13.73 1.99 -10.63
CA ASN A 55 -13.96 3.26 -9.92
C ASN A 55 -12.64 3.98 -9.59
N TRP A 56 -11.60 3.25 -9.19
CA TRP A 56 -10.27 3.83 -8.95
C TRP A 56 -9.59 4.24 -10.25
N ALA A 57 -9.69 3.43 -11.31
CA ALA A 57 -9.14 3.79 -12.62
C ALA A 57 -9.74 5.10 -13.17
N GLU A 58 -11.06 5.28 -13.05
CA GLU A 58 -11.77 6.49 -13.49
C GLU A 58 -11.35 7.74 -12.70
N ILE A 59 -11.13 7.61 -11.39
CA ILE A 59 -10.61 8.70 -10.55
C ILE A 59 -9.24 9.15 -11.08
N TYR A 60 -8.36 8.20 -11.41
CA TYR A 60 -7.02 8.52 -11.89
C TYR A 60 -7.00 9.04 -13.33
N ASP A 61 -7.83 8.51 -14.22
CA ASP A 61 -7.99 9.09 -15.56
C ASP A 61 -8.43 10.55 -15.48
N TRP A 62 -9.29 10.90 -14.52
CA TRP A 62 -9.67 12.28 -14.27
C TRP A 62 -8.52 13.11 -13.69
N VAL A 63 -7.81 12.60 -12.68
CA VAL A 63 -6.65 13.31 -12.06
C VAL A 63 -5.57 13.59 -13.11
N TYR A 64 -5.19 12.58 -13.91
CA TYR A 64 -4.15 12.71 -14.93
C TYR A 64 -4.63 13.45 -16.18
N GLY A 65 -5.89 13.28 -16.58
CA GLY A 65 -6.48 13.96 -17.73
C GLY A 65 -6.78 15.45 -17.50
N SER A 66 -6.92 15.86 -16.25
CA SER A 66 -7.16 17.26 -15.86
C SER A 66 -5.87 18.02 -15.51
N GLY A 67 -4.71 17.37 -15.55
CA GLY A 67 -3.41 18.01 -15.36
C GLY A 67 -3.10 18.98 -16.49
N ASP A 68 -2.57 20.16 -16.16
CA ASP A 68 -2.13 21.14 -17.16
C ASP A 68 -1.01 20.53 -18.01
N ALA A 69 -1.32 20.19 -19.26
CA ALA A 69 -0.36 19.72 -20.28
C ALA A 69 0.74 20.75 -20.62
N THR A 70 0.79 21.88 -19.92
CA THR A 70 1.73 22.99 -20.08
C THR A 70 2.85 23.02 -19.04
N ALA A 71 2.90 22.09 -18.10
CA ALA A 71 4.06 21.94 -17.21
C ALA A 71 5.24 21.37 -18.02
N ALA A 72 5.96 22.25 -18.71
CA ALA A 72 7.22 21.97 -19.39
C ALA A 72 8.40 21.72 -18.41
N ASP A 73 8.12 21.42 -17.14
CA ASP A 73 9.06 21.03 -16.09
C ASP A 73 8.59 19.71 -15.43
N ASP A 74 9.10 18.61 -15.97
CA ASP A 74 9.27 17.20 -15.56
C ASP A 74 8.50 16.51 -14.40
N LEU A 75 7.73 17.16 -13.51
CA LEU A 75 7.12 16.46 -12.36
C LEU A 75 5.67 16.91 -12.10
N ASP A 76 4.71 16.06 -12.49
CA ASP A 76 3.29 16.26 -12.18
C ASP A 76 2.94 15.70 -10.79
N PHE A 77 2.88 16.60 -9.81
CA PHE A 77 2.43 16.34 -8.44
C PHE A 77 0.95 16.71 -8.20
N SER A 78 0.16 16.99 -9.24
CA SER A 78 -1.21 17.53 -9.11
C SER A 78 -2.18 16.65 -8.32
N GLY A 79 -1.90 15.34 -8.23
CA GLY A 79 -2.66 14.37 -7.43
C GLY A 79 -2.38 14.38 -5.92
N TRP A 80 -1.35 15.09 -5.44
CA TRP A 80 -0.92 15.03 -4.04
C TRP A 80 -1.49 16.16 -3.20
N ARG A 81 -2.48 15.84 -2.37
CA ARG A 81 -3.17 16.79 -1.49
C ARG A 81 -3.18 16.28 -0.05
N ALA A 82 -3.00 17.20 0.90
CA ALA A 82 -3.06 16.88 2.31
C ALA A 82 -4.50 16.54 2.73
N SER A 83 -4.68 15.44 3.44
CA SER A 83 -5.98 14.90 3.87
C SER A 83 -6.75 15.82 4.83
N ASP A 84 -6.06 16.73 5.52
CA ASP A 84 -6.66 17.66 6.49
C ASP A 84 -7.23 18.93 5.83
N THR A 85 -6.53 19.46 4.84
CA THR A 85 -6.82 20.77 4.24
C THR A 85 -7.29 20.69 2.79
N GLY A 86 -7.10 19.55 2.12
CA GLY A 86 -7.35 19.36 0.69
C GLY A 86 -6.42 20.16 -0.22
N LYS A 87 -5.43 20.87 0.35
CA LYS A 87 -4.47 21.69 -0.37
C LYS A 87 -3.35 20.82 -0.94
N PRO A 88 -2.72 21.21 -2.05
CA PRO A 88 -1.52 20.54 -2.55
C PRO A 88 -0.43 20.48 -1.47
N LEU A 89 0.28 19.35 -1.40
CA LEU A 89 1.48 19.25 -0.57
C LEU A 89 2.62 20.11 -1.17
N PRO A 90 3.54 20.64 -0.35
CA PRO A 90 4.68 21.41 -0.86
C PRO A 90 5.51 20.63 -1.87
N VAL A 91 5.96 21.29 -2.95
CA VAL A 91 6.72 20.65 -4.03
C VAL A 91 8.05 20.09 -3.51
N GLU A 92 8.71 20.80 -2.60
CA GLU A 92 9.96 20.37 -1.98
C GLU A 92 9.77 19.09 -1.16
N HIS A 93 8.64 18.99 -0.44
CA HIS A 93 8.28 17.79 0.32
C HIS A 93 8.03 16.60 -0.60
N MET A 94 7.28 16.80 -1.69
CA MET A 94 7.00 15.74 -2.66
C MET A 94 8.24 15.33 -3.46
N THR A 95 9.15 16.27 -3.71
CA THR A 95 10.45 15.98 -4.32
C THR A 95 11.30 15.13 -3.37
N GLU A 96 11.34 15.45 -2.07
CA GLU A 96 12.03 14.61 -1.08
C GLU A 96 11.40 13.21 -1.02
N TRP A 97 10.07 13.10 -1.02
CA TRP A 97 9.37 11.81 -1.07
C TRP A 97 9.81 10.97 -2.28
N LEU A 98 9.83 11.58 -3.46
CA LEU A 98 10.28 10.91 -4.70
C LEU A 98 11.74 10.48 -4.59
N ASP A 99 12.62 11.36 -4.12
CA ASP A 99 14.05 11.08 -3.95
C ASP A 99 14.29 9.93 -2.96
N ARG A 100 13.52 9.84 -1.86
CA ARG A 100 13.61 8.72 -0.90
C ARG A 100 13.18 7.41 -1.51
N THR A 101 12.10 7.39 -2.29
CA THR A 101 11.66 6.18 -2.98
C THR A 101 12.68 5.74 -4.03
N VAL A 102 13.25 6.67 -4.81
CA VAL A 102 14.32 6.38 -5.77
C VAL A 102 15.56 5.82 -5.06
N GLU A 103 15.96 6.43 -3.95
CA GLU A 103 17.06 5.95 -3.10
C GLU A 103 16.80 4.51 -2.60
N LEU A 104 15.58 4.21 -2.16
CA LEU A 104 15.19 2.87 -1.71
C LEU A 104 15.30 1.82 -2.82
N VAL A 105 14.82 2.13 -4.03
CA VAL A 105 14.87 1.23 -5.19
C VAL A 105 16.32 0.99 -5.63
N LEU A 106 17.11 2.06 -5.78
CA LEU A 106 18.49 1.97 -6.27
C LEU A 106 19.45 1.30 -5.27
N ARG A 107 19.09 1.22 -3.98
CA ARG A 107 19.85 0.43 -2.97
C ARG A 107 19.89 -1.06 -3.27
N GLY A 108 18.94 -1.59 -4.04
CA GLY A 108 18.97 -2.96 -4.55
C GLY A 108 19.91 -3.15 -5.75
N GLU A 109 20.53 -2.07 -6.23
CA GLU A 109 21.34 -2.01 -7.45
C GLU A 109 20.67 -2.68 -8.66
N PRO A 110 19.37 -2.46 -8.92
CA PRO A 110 18.69 -3.10 -10.04
C PRO A 110 19.26 -2.56 -11.35
N ARG A 111 19.39 -3.43 -12.36
CA ARG A 111 19.63 -3.02 -13.75
C ARG A 111 18.31 -2.88 -14.50
N THR A 112 17.27 -3.58 -14.07
CA THR A 112 15.97 -3.65 -14.72
C THR A 112 14.84 -3.57 -13.71
N VAL A 113 13.84 -2.74 -14.00
CA VAL A 113 12.67 -2.52 -13.14
C VAL A 113 11.39 -2.82 -13.93
N LEU A 114 10.46 -3.54 -13.29
CA LEU A 114 9.06 -3.61 -13.66
C LEU A 114 8.24 -2.82 -12.64
N GLU A 115 7.69 -1.69 -13.04
CA GLU A 115 6.79 -0.88 -12.19
C GLU A 115 5.33 -1.23 -12.45
N LEU A 116 4.57 -1.44 -11.38
CA LEU A 116 3.12 -1.65 -11.39
C LEU A 116 2.41 -0.40 -10.88
N GLY A 117 1.63 0.24 -11.77
CA GLY A 117 1.00 1.54 -11.54
C GLY A 117 1.97 2.71 -11.74
N SER A 118 2.44 2.89 -12.97
CA SER A 118 3.40 3.94 -13.33
C SER A 118 2.86 5.39 -13.22
N GLY A 119 1.54 5.56 -13.22
CA GLY A 119 0.85 6.83 -13.04
C GLY A 119 1.41 7.94 -13.93
N SER A 120 1.73 9.08 -13.32
CA SER A 120 2.31 10.22 -14.04
C SER A 120 3.78 10.02 -14.45
N GLY A 121 4.42 8.91 -14.09
CA GLY A 121 5.80 8.56 -14.46
C GLY A 121 6.88 9.29 -13.64
N LEU A 122 6.55 9.73 -12.42
CA LEU A 122 7.51 10.37 -11.52
C LEU A 122 8.74 9.48 -11.27
N LEU A 123 8.51 8.19 -11.01
CA LEU A 123 9.58 7.23 -10.76
C LEU A 123 10.30 6.82 -12.04
N LEU A 124 9.57 6.60 -13.14
CA LEU A 124 10.16 6.34 -14.47
C LEU A 124 11.24 7.36 -14.80
N GLN A 125 10.93 8.65 -14.70
CA GLN A 125 11.86 9.73 -15.08
C GLN A 125 13.13 9.76 -14.22
N ARG A 126 13.02 9.42 -12.93
CA ARG A 126 14.16 9.43 -12.00
C ARG A 126 14.97 8.14 -12.01
N LEU A 127 14.33 7.00 -12.25
CA LEU A 127 14.99 5.69 -12.25
C LEU A 127 15.63 5.38 -13.59
N HIS A 128 14.98 5.73 -14.70
CA HIS A 128 15.39 5.37 -16.07
C HIS A 128 16.88 5.66 -16.38
N PRO A 129 17.47 6.81 -16.01
CA PRO A 129 18.88 7.09 -16.30
C PRO A 129 19.87 6.11 -15.65
N HIS A 130 19.46 5.42 -14.58
CA HIS A 130 20.28 4.47 -13.84
C HIS A 130 20.10 3.01 -14.30
N LEU A 131 19.16 2.76 -15.20
CA LEU A 131 18.71 1.42 -15.56
C LEU A 131 19.12 1.02 -16.98
N ALA A 132 19.37 -0.28 -17.14
CA ALA A 132 19.52 -0.94 -18.42
C ALA A 132 18.17 -1.18 -19.12
N GLY A 133 17.08 -1.31 -18.35
CA GLY A 133 15.73 -1.48 -18.90
C GLY A 133 14.63 -1.09 -17.91
N TYR A 134 13.52 -0.56 -18.42
CA TYR A 134 12.35 -0.20 -17.62
C TYR A 134 11.06 -0.65 -18.28
N VAL A 135 10.25 -1.44 -17.58
CA VAL A 135 8.88 -1.72 -18.00
C VAL A 135 7.93 -1.12 -16.99
N GLY A 136 6.95 -0.37 -17.46
CA GLY A 136 5.88 0.19 -16.63
C GLY A 136 4.52 -0.37 -17.04
N THR A 137 3.63 -0.50 -16.08
CA THR A 137 2.23 -0.88 -16.32
C THR A 137 1.30 0.12 -15.65
N ASP A 138 0.19 0.44 -16.27
CA ASP A 138 -0.85 1.25 -15.65
C ASP A 138 -2.24 0.88 -16.21
N VAL A 139 -3.29 1.12 -15.42
CA VAL A 139 -4.68 0.93 -15.86
C VAL A 139 -5.21 2.13 -16.65
N SER A 140 -4.62 3.31 -16.45
CA SER A 140 -4.99 4.54 -17.13
C SER A 140 -4.42 4.57 -18.55
N GLU A 141 -5.29 4.47 -19.55
CA GLU A 141 -4.90 4.58 -20.96
C GLU A 141 -4.22 5.93 -21.25
N ALA A 142 -4.67 7.00 -20.59
CA ALA A 142 -4.09 8.34 -20.73
C ALA A 142 -2.64 8.37 -20.23
N SER A 143 -2.36 7.80 -19.06
CA SER A 143 -1.01 7.68 -18.52
C SER A 143 -0.11 6.82 -19.41
N VAL A 144 -0.60 5.66 -19.85
CA VAL A 144 0.13 4.77 -20.76
C VAL A 144 0.49 5.48 -22.07
N ALA A 145 -0.47 6.17 -22.69
CA ALA A 145 -0.25 6.90 -23.93
C ALA A 145 0.76 8.03 -23.75
N ARG A 146 0.65 8.81 -22.66
CA ARG A 146 1.56 9.92 -22.36
C ARG A 146 2.98 9.43 -22.14
N LEU A 147 3.18 8.41 -21.29
CA LEU A 147 4.51 7.88 -20.99
C LEU A 147 5.14 7.18 -22.20
N SER A 148 4.35 6.43 -22.98
CA SER A 148 4.81 5.86 -24.26
C SER A 148 5.23 6.95 -25.26
N GLY A 149 4.53 8.09 -25.25
CA GLY A 149 4.84 9.26 -26.07
C GLY A 149 6.18 9.93 -25.75
N MET A 150 6.73 9.73 -24.54
CA MET A 150 8.05 10.25 -24.15
C MET A 150 9.20 9.58 -24.92
N ARG A 151 8.97 8.38 -25.49
CA ARG A 151 9.94 7.64 -26.32
C ARG A 151 11.30 7.46 -25.65
N LEU A 152 11.30 7.19 -24.34
CA LEU A 152 12.52 6.90 -23.60
C LEU A 152 13.17 5.60 -24.14
N PRO A 153 14.49 5.56 -24.35
CA PRO A 153 15.18 4.39 -24.90
C PRO A 153 15.20 3.25 -23.87
N ARG A 154 15.12 1.98 -24.30
CA ARG A 154 15.14 0.82 -23.38
C ARG A 154 14.01 0.86 -22.34
N SER A 155 12.84 1.35 -22.74
CA SER A 155 11.64 1.30 -21.91
C SER A 155 10.40 0.98 -22.71
N ALA A 156 9.44 0.35 -22.05
CA ALA A 156 8.11 0.08 -22.57
C ALA A 156 7.06 0.33 -21.49
N ILE A 157 5.93 0.93 -21.86
CA ILE A 157 4.79 1.16 -20.96
C ILE A 157 3.58 0.48 -21.60
N VAL A 158 2.90 -0.39 -20.86
CA VAL A 158 1.78 -1.18 -21.37
C VAL A 158 0.54 -1.05 -20.48
N PRO A 159 -0.68 -1.13 -21.06
CA PRO A 159 -1.90 -1.13 -20.26
C PRO A 159 -2.03 -2.47 -19.53
N ALA A 160 -2.01 -2.44 -18.20
CA ALA A 160 -2.22 -3.62 -17.35
C ALA A 160 -2.43 -3.18 -15.90
N ALA A 161 -3.33 -3.88 -15.19
CA ALA A 161 -3.47 -3.77 -13.75
C ALA A 161 -2.38 -4.56 -13.01
N ALA A 162 -2.17 -4.26 -11.73
CA ALA A 162 -1.15 -4.93 -10.91
C ALA A 162 -1.30 -6.46 -10.85
N HIS A 163 -2.53 -6.99 -10.85
CA HIS A 163 -2.79 -8.44 -10.85
C HIS A 163 -2.50 -9.13 -12.20
N GLU A 164 -2.24 -8.35 -13.25
CA GLU A 164 -1.94 -8.79 -14.61
C GLU A 164 -0.44 -8.79 -14.92
N ILE A 165 0.43 -8.74 -13.90
CA ILE A 165 1.89 -8.81 -14.03
C ILE A 165 2.39 -10.00 -14.87
N THR A 166 1.63 -11.11 -14.89
CA THR A 166 1.93 -12.29 -15.71
C THR A 166 1.12 -12.36 -17.01
N SER A 167 0.54 -11.26 -17.47
CA SER A 167 -0.16 -11.22 -18.76
C SER A 167 0.81 -11.34 -19.94
N ALA A 168 0.29 -11.66 -21.13
CA ALA A 168 1.09 -11.70 -22.35
C ALA A 168 1.69 -10.32 -22.67
N ALA A 169 0.91 -9.24 -22.54
CA ALA A 169 1.38 -7.88 -22.80
C ALA A 169 2.59 -7.48 -21.93
N VAL A 170 2.55 -7.80 -20.63
CA VAL A 170 3.66 -7.50 -19.73
C VAL A 170 4.89 -8.35 -20.04
N ARG A 171 4.71 -9.64 -20.34
CA ARG A 171 5.81 -10.51 -20.78
C ARG A 171 6.45 -10.04 -22.07
N ASP A 172 5.65 -9.69 -23.08
CA ASP A 172 6.15 -9.22 -24.37
C ASP A 172 6.94 -7.90 -24.22
N ALA A 173 6.49 -7.01 -23.32
CA ALA A 173 7.21 -5.79 -22.98
C ALA A 173 8.57 -6.07 -22.29
N LEU A 174 8.60 -7.02 -21.34
CA LEU A 174 9.84 -7.46 -20.70
C LEU A 174 10.79 -8.10 -21.72
N ASP A 175 10.28 -8.96 -22.60
CA ASP A 175 11.08 -9.61 -23.64
C ASP A 175 11.69 -8.59 -24.61
N ALA A 176 10.95 -7.54 -24.94
CA ALA A 176 11.41 -6.47 -25.82
C ALA A 176 12.46 -5.54 -25.17
N VAL A 177 12.35 -5.29 -23.86
CA VAL A 177 13.20 -4.31 -23.15
C VAL A 177 14.39 -4.96 -22.46
N VAL A 178 14.18 -6.10 -21.80
CA VAL A 178 15.16 -6.80 -20.98
C VAL A 178 15.78 -7.97 -21.75
N GLY A 179 14.97 -8.70 -22.49
CA GLY A 179 15.37 -9.82 -23.33
C GLY A 179 14.47 -11.06 -23.16
N PRO A 180 14.45 -11.99 -24.12
CA PRO A 180 13.50 -13.10 -24.13
C PRO A 180 13.59 -13.99 -22.87
N GLY A 181 12.47 -14.16 -22.18
CA GLY A 181 12.35 -14.97 -20.97
C GLY A 181 13.08 -14.40 -19.75
N ALA A 182 13.52 -13.14 -19.80
CA ALA A 182 14.25 -12.53 -18.71
C ALA A 182 13.31 -12.02 -17.61
N ALA A 183 13.71 -12.28 -16.36
CA ALA A 183 13.06 -11.74 -15.17
C ALA A 183 13.69 -10.39 -14.79
N PRO A 184 12.89 -9.39 -14.35
CA PRO A 184 13.43 -8.12 -13.86
C PRO A 184 14.24 -8.30 -12.56
N ASP A 185 15.18 -7.39 -12.31
CA ASP A 185 15.92 -7.32 -11.03
C ASP A 185 15.03 -6.83 -9.89
N CYS A 186 14.06 -5.96 -10.21
CA CYS A 186 13.16 -5.35 -9.26
C CYS A 186 11.74 -5.26 -9.82
N VAL A 187 10.75 -5.66 -9.02
CA VAL A 187 9.34 -5.30 -9.22
C VAL A 187 8.98 -4.20 -8.23
N LEU A 188 8.39 -3.10 -8.71
CA LEU A 188 8.11 -1.90 -7.93
C LEU A 188 6.61 -1.62 -7.91
N LEU A 189 6.05 -1.48 -6.71
CA LEU A 189 4.69 -1.04 -6.43
C LEU A 189 4.77 0.13 -5.46
N ASN A 190 4.68 1.38 -5.92
CA ASN A 190 4.80 2.53 -5.02
C ASN A 190 3.52 3.38 -5.05
N SER A 191 2.88 3.53 -3.88
CA SER A 191 1.64 4.28 -3.71
C SER A 191 0.46 3.74 -4.53
N VAL A 192 0.40 2.41 -4.69
CA VAL A 192 -0.68 1.71 -5.42
C VAL A 192 -1.55 0.84 -4.53
N THR A 193 -0.98 0.34 -3.42
CA THR A 193 -1.67 -0.63 -2.55
C THR A 193 -2.91 -0.07 -1.90
N GLN A 194 -2.97 1.25 -1.69
CA GLN A 194 -4.13 1.94 -1.09
C GLN A 194 -5.40 1.84 -1.94
N HIS A 195 -5.27 1.49 -3.23
CA HIS A 195 -6.40 1.27 -4.14
C HIS A 195 -6.76 -0.21 -4.29
N PHE A 196 -6.11 -1.10 -3.55
CA PHE A 196 -6.42 -2.51 -3.59
C PHE A 196 -7.74 -2.78 -2.85
N PRO A 197 -8.52 -3.78 -3.28
CA PRO A 197 -9.82 -4.06 -2.70
C PRO A 197 -9.72 -4.74 -1.32
N ASP A 198 -8.78 -5.68 -1.17
CA ASP A 198 -8.66 -6.55 -0.01
C ASP A 198 -7.28 -7.26 0.05
N THR A 199 -7.10 -8.05 1.10
CA THR A 199 -5.90 -8.84 1.35
C THR A 199 -5.70 -9.95 0.31
N ALA A 200 -6.78 -10.52 -0.23
CA ALA A 200 -6.69 -11.59 -1.22
C ALA A 200 -6.09 -11.08 -2.53
N TYR A 201 -6.46 -9.87 -2.94
CA TYR A 201 -5.87 -9.18 -4.08
C TYR A 201 -4.41 -8.82 -3.84
N LEU A 202 -4.08 -8.24 -2.66
CA LEU A 202 -2.68 -7.95 -2.30
C LEU A 202 -1.83 -9.24 -2.35
N ARG A 203 -2.33 -10.34 -1.80
CA ARG A 203 -1.68 -11.65 -1.85
C ARG A 203 -1.41 -12.08 -3.29
N ALA A 204 -2.42 -12.06 -4.15
CA ALA A 204 -2.27 -12.48 -5.54
C ALA A 204 -1.23 -11.63 -6.31
N VAL A 205 -1.20 -10.32 -6.05
CA VAL A 205 -0.22 -9.40 -6.66
C VAL A 205 1.19 -9.69 -6.15
N LEU A 206 1.38 -9.81 -4.83
CA LEU A 206 2.68 -10.07 -4.23
C LEU A 206 3.21 -11.45 -4.59
N ASP A 207 2.38 -12.49 -4.58
CA ASP A 207 2.77 -13.84 -5.00
C ASP A 207 3.27 -13.82 -6.45
N ALA A 208 2.55 -13.15 -7.35
CA ALA A 208 2.96 -13.02 -8.74
C ALA A 208 4.23 -12.16 -8.91
N ALA A 209 4.40 -11.10 -8.11
CA ALA A 209 5.61 -10.27 -8.12
C ALA A 209 6.85 -11.03 -7.61
N ILE A 210 6.71 -11.79 -6.52
CA ILE A 210 7.76 -12.66 -5.98
C ILE A 210 8.10 -13.76 -6.99
N GLY A 211 7.11 -14.31 -7.70
CA GLY A 211 7.34 -15.29 -8.76
C GLY A 211 8.04 -14.71 -10.00
N ALA A 212 7.76 -13.45 -10.36
CA ALA A 212 8.26 -12.82 -11.57
C ALA A 212 9.71 -12.29 -11.46
N VAL A 213 10.14 -11.85 -10.27
CA VAL A 213 11.48 -11.27 -10.09
C VAL A 213 12.58 -12.34 -10.16
N ARG A 214 13.78 -12.00 -10.64
CA ARG A 214 14.88 -12.98 -10.65
C ARG A 214 15.30 -13.40 -9.24
N ALA A 215 16.00 -14.53 -9.12
CA ALA A 215 16.69 -14.92 -7.88
C ALA A 215 17.66 -13.82 -7.42
N GLY A 216 17.66 -13.51 -6.13
CA GLY A 216 18.42 -12.41 -5.53
C GLY A 216 17.90 -11.01 -5.91
N GLY A 217 16.71 -10.89 -6.50
CA GLY A 217 16.06 -9.62 -6.82
C GLY A 217 15.16 -9.12 -5.70
N THR A 218 14.47 -8.00 -5.94
CA THR A 218 13.61 -7.37 -4.92
C THR A 218 12.19 -7.08 -5.41
N VAL A 219 11.21 -7.20 -4.53
CA VAL A 219 9.89 -6.57 -4.70
C VAL A 219 9.81 -5.41 -3.73
N VAL A 220 9.76 -4.19 -4.26
CA VAL A 220 9.62 -2.96 -3.47
C VAL A 220 8.15 -2.57 -3.42
N VAL A 221 7.58 -2.54 -2.22
CA VAL A 221 6.21 -2.10 -1.96
C VAL A 221 6.31 -0.80 -1.16
N GLY A 222 6.23 0.31 -1.87
CA GLY A 222 6.43 1.64 -1.34
C GLY A 222 5.13 2.34 -0.97
N ASP A 223 5.24 3.25 -0.01
CA ASP A 223 4.22 4.21 0.40
C ASP A 223 2.93 3.57 0.94
N ILE A 224 3.10 2.49 1.69
CA ILE A 224 2.00 1.71 2.26
C ILE A 224 1.42 2.44 3.46
N ARG A 225 0.09 2.66 3.46
CA ARG A 225 -0.62 3.16 4.65
C ARG A 225 -0.67 2.07 5.74
N HIS A 226 -0.22 2.40 6.95
CA HIS A 226 -0.08 1.44 8.04
C HIS A 226 -1.42 1.16 8.74
N ALA A 227 -1.93 -0.09 8.64
CA ALA A 227 -3.25 -0.46 9.20
C ALA A 227 -3.35 -0.21 10.71
N GLY A 228 -2.31 -0.58 11.47
CA GLY A 228 -2.24 -0.35 12.92
C GLY A 228 -2.28 1.13 13.35
N LEU A 229 -2.08 2.07 12.41
CA LEU A 229 -2.12 3.52 12.68
C LEU A 229 -3.38 4.20 12.12
N LEU A 230 -4.35 3.47 11.57
CA LEU A 230 -5.54 4.05 10.94
C LEU A 230 -6.31 4.99 11.88
N ARG A 231 -6.55 4.55 13.12
CA ARG A 231 -7.28 5.35 14.11
C ARG A 231 -6.48 6.58 14.54
N ASP A 232 -5.17 6.46 14.69
CA ASP A 232 -4.30 7.57 15.07
C ASP A 232 -4.18 8.60 13.93
N HIS A 233 -4.14 8.15 12.68
CA HIS A 233 -4.23 9.03 11.52
C HIS A 233 -5.52 9.86 11.55
N HIS A 234 -6.68 9.23 11.74
CA HIS A 234 -7.95 9.97 11.82
C HIS A 234 -8.06 10.86 13.06
N ARG A 235 -7.43 10.51 14.18
CA ARG A 235 -7.32 11.42 15.35
C ARG A 235 -6.51 12.65 15.02
N TRP A 236 -5.37 12.48 14.35
CA TRP A 236 -4.51 13.57 13.92
C TRP A 236 -5.24 14.53 12.97
N LEU A 237 -5.92 14.00 11.95
CA LEU A 237 -6.77 14.80 11.06
C LEU A 237 -7.87 15.53 11.81
N ALA A 238 -8.53 14.86 12.75
CA ALA A 238 -9.63 15.44 13.49
C ALA A 238 -9.18 16.48 14.53
N ALA A 239 -7.92 16.44 14.98
CA ALA A 239 -7.31 17.42 15.88
C ALA A 239 -6.95 18.73 15.15
N ALA A 240 -6.67 18.68 13.85
CA ALA A 240 -6.51 19.88 13.02
C ALA A 240 -7.82 20.69 12.94
N ASP A 241 -8.98 20.00 12.98
CA ASP A 241 -10.30 20.60 13.11
C ASP A 241 -10.62 20.89 14.60
N ALA A 242 -10.08 21.98 15.17
CA ALA A 242 -10.17 22.34 16.59
C ALA A 242 -11.58 22.77 17.09
N THR A 243 -12.62 21.97 16.82
CA THR A 243 -14.01 22.24 17.23
C THR A 243 -14.64 21.02 17.93
N GLY A 244 -15.30 21.25 19.06
CA GLY A 244 -16.11 20.24 19.77
C GLY A 244 -15.46 19.65 21.04
N SER A 245 -16.19 18.77 21.72
CA SER A 245 -15.72 18.06 22.93
C SER A 245 -14.88 16.82 22.59
N SER A 246 -14.10 16.31 23.54
CA SER A 246 -13.33 15.06 23.38
C SER A 246 -14.22 13.84 23.05
N ALA A 247 -15.45 13.79 23.57
CA ALA A 247 -16.41 12.73 23.24
C ALA A 247 -16.96 12.85 21.80
N ASP A 248 -17.09 14.07 21.28
CA ASP A 248 -17.44 14.30 19.86
C ASP A 248 -16.31 13.88 18.93
N LEU A 249 -15.06 14.10 19.35
CA LEU A 249 -13.86 13.72 18.60
C LEU A 249 -13.79 12.21 18.38
N GLU A 250 -13.90 11.39 19.43
CA GLU A 250 -13.80 9.93 19.29
C GLU A 250 -14.95 9.32 18.46
N ARG A 251 -16.14 9.91 18.51
CA ARG A 251 -17.25 9.54 17.62
C ARG A 251 -16.92 9.85 16.16
N ARG A 252 -16.43 11.05 15.86
CA ARG A 252 -16.01 11.44 14.51
C ARG A 252 -14.88 10.55 13.98
N VAL A 253 -13.89 10.23 14.82
CA VAL A 253 -12.78 9.33 14.48
C VAL A 253 -13.31 7.95 14.14
N THR A 254 -14.19 7.39 14.97
CA THR A 254 -14.77 6.05 14.72
C THR A 254 -15.55 6.03 13.41
N ALA A 255 -16.39 7.04 13.15
CA ALA A 255 -17.13 7.15 11.91
C ALA A 255 -16.21 7.30 10.68
N ARG A 256 -15.08 8.01 10.80
CA ARG A 256 -14.09 8.15 9.72
C ARG A 256 -13.30 6.86 9.46
N VAL A 257 -12.89 6.16 10.51
CA VAL A 257 -12.27 4.82 10.40
C VAL A 257 -13.22 3.85 9.70
N GLU A 258 -14.50 3.83 10.08
CA GLU A 258 -15.52 3.02 9.38
C GLU A 258 -15.80 3.52 7.96
N ALA A 259 -15.49 4.79 7.68
CA ALA A 259 -15.71 5.42 6.40
C ALA A 259 -14.55 5.28 5.41
N GLU A 260 -13.40 4.79 5.86
CA GLU A 260 -12.19 4.64 5.06
C GLU A 260 -12.47 3.77 3.82
N GLU A 261 -12.01 4.23 2.67
CA GLU A 261 -12.23 3.58 1.37
C GLU A 261 -10.92 3.09 0.73
N GLU A 262 -9.78 3.46 1.32
CA GLU A 262 -8.48 2.94 0.93
C GLU A 262 -8.11 1.68 1.70
N PHE A 263 -7.29 0.83 1.09
CA PHE A 263 -6.70 -0.32 1.75
C PHE A 263 -5.47 0.09 2.57
N LEU A 264 -5.36 -0.49 3.77
CA LEU A 264 -4.20 -0.30 4.64
C LEU A 264 -3.68 -1.67 5.07
N ALA A 265 -2.36 -1.79 5.18
CA ALA A 265 -1.71 -3.05 5.58
C ALA A 265 -0.74 -2.85 6.73
N ASP A 266 -0.82 -3.73 7.72
CA ASP A 266 0.20 -3.94 8.73
C ASP A 266 1.41 -4.64 8.09
N PRO A 267 2.66 -4.27 8.45
CA PRO A 267 3.86 -4.91 7.90
C PRO A 267 3.89 -6.45 8.05
N ARG A 268 3.25 -6.98 9.11
CA ARG A 268 3.16 -8.43 9.35
C ARG A 268 2.31 -9.13 8.30
N LEU A 269 1.34 -8.45 7.69
CA LEU A 269 0.56 -9.03 6.59
C LEU A 269 1.44 -9.33 5.38
N LEU A 270 2.28 -8.36 4.99
CA LEU A 270 3.21 -8.53 3.86
C LEU A 270 4.19 -9.67 4.15
N ALA A 271 4.67 -9.76 5.39
CA ALA A 271 5.52 -10.87 5.82
C ALA A 271 4.78 -12.22 5.77
N SER A 272 3.52 -12.31 6.18
CA SER A 272 2.71 -13.53 6.09
C SER A 272 2.46 -13.97 4.64
N ILE A 273 2.23 -13.01 3.74
CA ILE A 273 2.10 -13.30 2.30
C ILE A 273 3.43 -13.85 1.77
N ALA A 274 4.52 -13.13 2.00
CA ALA A 274 5.85 -13.52 1.55
C ALA A 274 6.32 -14.87 2.13
N ALA A 275 6.00 -15.17 3.39
CA ALA A 275 6.33 -16.44 4.04
C ALA A 275 5.56 -17.64 3.48
N GLY A 276 4.38 -17.41 2.90
CA GLY A 276 3.57 -18.44 2.26
C GLY A 276 4.02 -18.81 0.84
N HIS A 277 4.95 -18.03 0.26
CA HIS A 277 5.48 -18.29 -1.07
C HIS A 277 6.50 -19.43 -1.06
N GLU A 278 6.61 -20.19 -2.16
CA GLU A 278 7.53 -21.34 -2.26
C GLU A 278 9.01 -20.94 -2.26
N ARG A 279 9.30 -19.72 -2.73
CA ARG A 279 10.64 -19.13 -2.77
C ARG A 279 10.96 -18.51 -1.41
N PRO A 280 12.17 -18.70 -0.85
CA PRO A 280 12.58 -18.02 0.38
C PRO A 280 12.56 -16.50 0.22
N VAL A 281 11.94 -15.79 1.17
CA VAL A 281 11.88 -14.33 1.17
C VAL A 281 12.30 -13.77 2.52
N SER A 282 13.18 -12.76 2.50
CA SER A 282 13.40 -11.86 3.65
C SER A 282 12.70 -10.54 3.42
N ILE A 283 12.31 -9.85 4.48
CA ILE A 283 11.64 -8.56 4.40
C ILE A 283 12.42 -7.51 5.19
N SER A 284 12.57 -6.31 4.62
CA SER A 284 13.06 -5.13 5.34
C SER A 284 11.99 -4.05 5.32
N LEU A 285 11.73 -3.46 6.48
CA LEU A 285 10.76 -2.38 6.67
C LEU A 285 11.50 -1.05 6.82
N HIS A 286 11.05 -0.02 6.14
CA HIS A 286 11.69 1.29 6.11
C HIS A 286 10.70 2.36 6.55
N ALA A 287 11.15 3.21 7.47
CA ALA A 287 10.39 4.38 7.87
C ALA A 287 10.47 5.46 6.78
N LYS A 288 9.43 6.29 6.66
CA LYS A 288 9.50 7.49 5.84
C LYS A 288 10.40 8.52 6.52
N THR A 289 11.58 8.74 5.96
CA THR A 289 12.60 9.67 6.51
C THR A 289 12.49 11.06 5.90
N LEU A 290 11.26 11.57 5.75
CA LEU A 290 11.00 12.92 5.26
C LEU A 290 11.16 13.93 6.41
N ARG A 291 11.54 15.16 6.08
CA ARG A 291 11.77 16.21 7.10
C ARG A 291 10.47 16.76 7.65
N ASP A 292 9.48 16.97 6.79
CA ASP A 292 8.22 17.60 7.18
C ASP A 292 7.31 16.62 7.90
N ASP A 293 6.53 17.17 8.84
CA ASP A 293 5.57 16.43 9.63
C ASP A 293 4.23 16.31 8.92
N THR A 294 4.09 15.29 8.07
CA THR A 294 2.89 15.06 7.24
C THR A 294 2.32 13.66 7.45
N GLU A 295 1.14 13.40 6.90
CA GLU A 295 0.54 12.06 6.90
C GLU A 295 1.44 11.01 6.22
N LEU A 296 2.21 11.42 5.20
CA LEU A 296 3.16 10.54 4.51
C LEU A 296 4.27 10.13 5.48
N THR A 297 4.84 11.07 6.22
CA THR A 297 5.93 10.82 7.16
C THR A 297 5.48 9.99 8.37
N ARG A 298 4.26 10.25 8.87
CA ARG A 298 3.74 9.64 10.11
C ARG A 298 3.16 8.25 9.94
N TYR A 299 2.36 8.05 8.89
CA TYR A 299 1.41 6.93 8.81
C TYR A 299 1.65 6.01 7.63
N ARG A 300 2.76 6.22 6.90
CA ARG A 300 3.17 5.36 5.79
C ARG A 300 4.54 4.74 6.06
N TYR A 301 4.80 3.62 5.40
CA TYR A 301 6.09 2.93 5.43
C TYR A 301 6.39 2.30 4.07
N ASP A 302 7.61 1.84 3.89
CA ASP A 302 8.01 1.04 2.73
C ASP A 302 8.44 -0.36 3.17
N ALA A 303 8.18 -1.35 2.33
CA ALA A 303 8.66 -2.71 2.49
C ALA A 303 9.48 -3.12 1.27
N VAL A 304 10.58 -3.84 1.50
CA VAL A 304 11.35 -4.50 0.44
C VAL A 304 11.39 -5.99 0.73
N LEU A 305 10.81 -6.78 -0.16
CA LEU A 305 10.91 -8.24 -0.16
C LEU A 305 12.14 -8.64 -0.96
N HIS A 306 13.09 -9.28 -0.30
CA HIS A 306 14.32 -9.79 -0.90
C HIS A 306 14.09 -11.27 -1.22
N VAL A 307 14.08 -11.62 -2.51
CA VAL A 307 13.73 -12.97 -2.97
C VAL A 307 14.99 -13.80 -3.16
N GLU A 308 15.05 -14.97 -2.52
CA GLU A 308 16.24 -15.81 -2.42
C GLU A 308 17.49 -14.99 -2.01
N PRO A 309 17.42 -14.26 -0.89
CA PRO A 309 18.51 -13.39 -0.47
C PRO A 309 19.73 -14.26 -0.10
N THR A 310 20.92 -13.76 -0.42
CA THR A 310 22.15 -14.38 0.07
C THR A 310 22.25 -14.20 1.57
N ALA A 311 22.66 -15.25 2.29
CA ALA A 311 22.89 -15.19 3.71
C ALA A 311 23.90 -14.09 4.05
N VAL A 312 23.55 -13.24 5.00
CA VAL A 312 24.41 -12.19 5.53
C VAL A 312 24.72 -12.47 6.99
N PRO A 313 25.93 -12.17 7.49
CA PRO A 313 26.21 -12.32 8.91
C PRO A 313 25.27 -11.49 9.78
N GLU A 314 24.99 -11.98 10.99
CA GLU A 314 24.15 -11.24 11.93
C GLU A 314 24.78 -9.89 12.31
N ALA A 315 23.92 -8.91 12.56
CA ALA A 315 24.33 -7.63 13.12
C ALA A 315 24.29 -7.69 14.64
N VAL A 316 25.13 -6.89 15.31
CA VAL A 316 25.13 -6.80 16.76
C VAL A 316 23.87 -6.05 17.21
N PRO A 317 22.95 -6.69 17.97
CA PRO A 317 21.76 -6.02 18.46
C PRO A 317 22.12 -5.08 19.61
N VAL A 318 21.59 -3.85 19.58
CA VAL A 318 21.77 -2.85 20.64
C VAL A 318 20.44 -2.14 20.91
N SER A 319 20.08 -1.97 22.18
CA SER A 319 18.93 -1.14 22.54
C SER A 319 19.28 0.33 22.42
N TRP A 320 18.34 1.15 21.91
CA TRP A 320 18.46 2.61 21.94
C TRP A 320 18.78 3.14 23.35
N ALA A 321 18.20 2.54 24.38
CA ALA A 321 18.41 2.90 25.78
C ALA A 321 19.86 2.65 26.26
N ASP A 322 20.60 1.78 25.60
CA ASP A 322 21.97 1.38 25.96
C ASP A 322 23.05 2.19 25.20
N LEU A 323 22.65 3.07 24.28
CA LEU A 323 23.61 3.92 23.56
C LEU A 323 24.30 4.92 24.49
N PRO A 324 25.59 5.23 24.30
CA PRO A 324 26.31 6.10 25.21
C PRO A 324 25.85 7.57 25.10
N GLY A 325 25.95 8.30 26.21
CA GLY A 325 25.79 9.76 26.25
C GLY A 325 24.34 10.27 26.33
N PRO A 326 24.15 11.56 26.64
CA PRO A 326 22.82 12.18 26.73
C PRO A 326 22.20 12.48 25.35
N ASP A 327 23.04 12.72 24.33
CA ASP A 327 22.61 12.81 22.93
C ASP A 327 22.69 11.42 22.30
N ARG A 328 21.52 10.78 22.20
CA ARG A 328 21.41 9.42 21.68
C ARG A 328 21.72 9.31 20.19
N LEU A 329 21.51 10.36 19.39
CA LEU A 329 21.87 10.36 17.97
C LEU A 329 23.39 10.39 17.79
N ALA A 330 24.08 11.22 18.59
CA ALA A 330 25.55 11.20 18.64
C ALA A 330 26.07 9.84 19.14
N GLY A 331 25.42 9.24 20.14
CA GLY A 331 25.71 7.90 20.63
C GLY A 331 25.54 6.82 19.56
N LEU A 332 24.48 6.89 18.76
CA LEU A 332 24.22 6.01 17.62
C LEU A 332 25.34 6.12 16.58
N ARG A 333 25.69 7.35 16.20
CA ARG A 333 26.78 7.60 15.23
C ARG A 333 28.10 7.03 15.72
N HIS A 334 28.45 7.32 16.98
CA HIS A 334 29.67 6.81 17.58
C HIS A 334 29.71 5.29 17.60
N ARG A 335 28.59 4.62 17.92
CA ARG A 335 28.54 3.15 17.95
C ARG A 335 28.70 2.56 16.54
N LEU A 336 28.12 3.19 15.52
CA LEU A 336 28.28 2.78 14.12
C LEU A 336 29.71 2.96 13.60
N ASP A 337 30.43 3.98 14.08
CA ASP A 337 31.85 4.18 13.72
C ASP A 337 32.75 3.07 14.34
N LEU A 338 32.32 2.46 15.45
CA LEU A 338 33.03 1.35 16.10
C LEU A 338 32.58 -0.03 15.60
N GLU A 339 31.30 -0.20 15.29
CA GLU A 339 30.71 -1.46 14.84
C GLU A 339 30.11 -1.31 13.44
N PRO A 340 30.77 -1.86 12.41
CA PRO A 340 30.27 -1.76 11.04
C PRO A 340 28.98 -2.58 10.83
N ARG A 341 28.64 -3.50 11.75
CA ARG A 341 27.43 -4.34 11.70
C ARG A 341 26.62 -4.18 12.98
N LEU A 342 25.71 -3.23 12.98
CA LEU A 342 24.92 -2.85 14.15
C LEU A 342 23.43 -2.85 13.80
N PHE A 343 22.59 -3.36 14.69
CA PHE A 343 21.15 -3.23 14.59
C PHE A 343 20.60 -2.64 15.89
N VAL A 344 20.14 -1.39 15.82
CA VAL A 344 19.59 -0.66 16.96
C VAL A 344 18.07 -0.74 16.94
N THR A 345 17.49 -1.15 18.06
CA THR A 345 16.04 -1.30 18.25
C THR A 345 15.50 -0.38 19.35
N GLY A 346 14.19 -0.14 19.34
CA GLY A 346 13.52 0.61 20.41
C GLY A 346 13.78 2.11 20.38
N ILE A 347 14.02 2.68 19.21
CA ILE A 347 14.20 4.13 19.03
C ILE A 347 12.81 4.79 19.05
N PRO A 348 12.41 5.58 20.05
CA PRO A 348 11.06 6.15 20.07
C PRO A 348 10.88 7.17 18.93
N ASN A 349 9.81 7.03 18.16
CA ASN A 349 9.46 7.95 17.08
C ASN A 349 8.74 9.17 17.66
N SER A 350 9.38 10.33 17.65
CA SER A 350 8.82 11.59 18.20
C SER A 350 7.53 12.04 17.51
N LEU A 351 7.23 11.53 16.31
CA LEU A 351 5.97 11.80 15.63
C LEU A 351 4.81 10.98 16.21
N LEU A 352 5.06 9.85 16.87
CA LEU A 352 4.01 8.93 17.34
C LEU A 352 4.05 8.69 18.87
N ALA A 353 5.19 8.92 19.52
CA ALA A 353 5.41 8.70 20.94
C ALA A 353 5.77 10.00 21.68
N ALA A 354 5.16 10.18 22.85
CA ALA A 354 5.55 11.21 23.80
C ALA A 354 6.65 10.69 24.74
N ASP A 355 7.88 10.58 24.22
CA ASP A 355 9.07 10.14 24.98
C ASP A 355 10.19 11.22 24.90
N PRO A 356 10.87 11.55 26.01
CA PRO A 356 11.89 12.60 26.03
C PRO A 356 13.17 12.27 25.24
N THR A 357 13.38 10.99 24.91
CA THR A 357 14.48 10.50 24.07
C THR A 357 14.05 10.24 22.63
N ALA A 358 12.80 10.57 22.29
CA ALA A 358 12.24 10.36 20.97
C ALA A 358 12.90 11.24 19.91
N VAL A 359 13.04 10.70 18.71
CA VAL A 359 13.64 11.37 17.55
C VAL A 359 12.77 11.15 16.31
N THR A 360 12.96 11.94 15.26
CA THR A 360 12.29 11.69 13.97
C THR A 360 13.09 10.69 13.14
N ALA A 361 12.43 9.96 12.24
CA ALA A 361 13.11 9.09 11.28
C ALA A 361 14.12 9.86 10.40
N SER A 362 13.81 11.11 10.04
CA SER A 362 14.77 12.01 9.36
C SER A 362 16.00 12.32 10.24
N GLY A 363 15.81 12.58 11.53
CA GLY A 363 16.93 12.82 12.46
C GLY A 363 17.84 11.60 12.60
N VAL A 364 17.27 10.39 12.68
CA VAL A 364 18.05 9.15 12.65
C VAL A 364 18.81 9.02 11.32
N ARG A 365 18.14 9.28 10.18
CA ARG A 365 18.77 9.24 8.85
C ARG A 365 19.99 10.16 8.76
N GLU A 366 19.88 11.39 9.26
CA GLU A 366 20.99 12.34 9.29
C GLU A 366 22.15 11.83 10.13
N ALA A 367 21.87 11.32 11.33
CA ALA A 367 22.88 10.78 12.23
C ALA A 367 23.65 9.60 11.62
N VAL A 368 22.98 8.77 10.81
CA VAL A 368 23.60 7.59 10.18
C VAL A 368 24.07 7.82 8.75
N ALA A 369 24.04 9.05 8.25
CA ALA A 369 24.43 9.38 6.88
C ALA A 369 25.86 8.90 6.56
N GLY A 370 26.03 8.26 5.40
CA GLY A 370 27.33 7.73 4.94
C GLY A 370 27.80 6.45 5.61
N THR A 371 27.05 5.86 6.55
CA THR A 371 27.43 4.59 7.22
C THR A 371 26.94 3.34 6.50
N GLY A 372 26.08 3.49 5.48
CA GLY A 372 25.37 2.37 4.85
C GLY A 372 24.15 1.88 5.64
N ALA A 373 23.83 2.52 6.77
CA ALA A 373 22.67 2.20 7.57
C ALA A 373 21.34 2.60 6.89
N VAL A 374 20.26 1.97 7.33
CA VAL A 374 18.88 2.29 6.99
C VAL A 374 18.04 2.50 8.26
N VAL A 375 17.01 3.33 8.15
CA VAL A 375 16.06 3.59 9.23
C VAL A 375 14.80 2.78 8.97
N GLY A 376 14.50 1.85 9.87
CA GLY A 376 13.30 1.01 9.79
C GLY A 376 12.22 1.43 10.77
N ILE A 377 11.06 0.83 10.61
CA ILE A 377 10.02 0.78 11.65
C ILE A 377 10.16 -0.53 12.43
N ASP A 378 9.76 -0.53 13.70
CA ASP A 378 9.55 -1.78 14.42
C ASP A 378 8.29 -2.47 13.88
N VAL A 379 8.34 -3.80 13.82
CA VAL A 379 7.27 -4.59 13.20
C VAL A 379 6.06 -4.83 14.11
N THR A 380 6.24 -4.62 15.42
CA THR A 380 5.20 -4.82 16.44
C THR A 380 4.67 -3.52 17.00
N ASP A 381 5.52 -2.49 17.10
CA ASP A 381 5.14 -1.18 17.61
C ASP A 381 5.52 -0.07 16.61
N PRO A 382 4.57 0.46 15.83
CA PRO A 382 4.87 1.50 14.85
C PRO A 382 5.36 2.82 15.48
N ALA A 383 5.21 3.01 16.81
CA ALA A 383 5.77 4.14 17.52
C ALA A 383 7.28 4.01 17.77
N LEU A 384 7.90 2.88 17.41
CA LEU A 384 9.32 2.63 17.50
C LEU A 384 9.96 2.53 16.11
N LEU A 385 11.16 3.08 15.99
CA LEU A 385 12.05 2.97 14.84
C LEU A 385 13.19 1.99 15.15
N THR A 386 13.84 1.56 14.08
CA THR A 386 15.08 0.79 14.12
C THR A 386 16.15 1.45 13.25
N ALA A 387 17.42 1.15 13.50
CA ALA A 387 18.52 1.59 12.64
C ALA A 387 19.51 0.43 12.42
N GLY A 388 19.69 0.00 11.17
CA GLY A 388 20.52 -1.15 10.84
C GLY A 388 21.64 -0.82 9.86
N SER A 389 22.89 -1.12 10.21
CA SER A 389 24.06 -1.04 9.34
C SER A 389 24.76 -2.39 9.22
N PRO A 390 25.21 -2.82 8.02
CA PRO A 390 24.80 -2.26 6.73
C PRO A 390 23.29 -2.46 6.53
N SER A 391 22.72 -1.98 5.42
CA SER A 391 21.28 -2.17 5.12
C SER A 391 20.80 -3.64 5.16
N THR A 392 21.73 -4.61 5.13
CA THR A 392 21.46 -6.04 5.33
C THR A 392 21.15 -6.45 6.76
N ALA A 393 21.46 -5.61 7.74
CA ALA A 393 21.23 -5.88 9.16
C ALA A 393 19.73 -5.96 9.54
N SER A 394 18.86 -5.31 8.76
CA SER A 394 17.41 -5.22 9.02
C SER A 394 16.60 -5.98 7.96
N ARG A 395 16.94 -7.27 7.74
CA ARG A 395 16.30 -8.11 6.71
C ARG A 395 15.96 -9.54 7.19
N PRO A 396 15.22 -9.70 8.30
CA PRO A 396 14.87 -11.04 8.79
C PRO A 396 14.07 -11.85 7.75
N PRO A 397 14.14 -13.19 7.79
CA PRO A 397 13.25 -14.03 6.99
C PRO A 397 11.78 -13.69 7.25
N ALA A 398 10.95 -13.62 6.21
CA ALA A 398 9.55 -13.23 6.35
C ALA A 398 8.78 -14.12 7.33
N ALA A 399 9.11 -15.42 7.38
CA ALA A 399 8.52 -16.40 8.29
C ALA A 399 8.71 -16.07 9.79
N THR A 400 9.74 -15.30 10.18
CA THR A 400 9.92 -14.93 11.60
C THR A 400 8.97 -13.81 12.02
N ILE A 401 8.49 -13.02 11.05
CA ILE A 401 7.57 -11.91 11.25
C ILE A 401 6.12 -12.32 11.02
N ALA A 402 5.87 -13.29 10.13
CA ALA A 402 4.55 -13.75 9.74
C ALA A 402 3.63 -14.06 10.95
N ARG A 403 2.36 -13.68 10.83
CA ARG A 403 1.27 -13.93 11.79
C ARG A 403 -0.01 -14.32 11.04
N ASP A 404 -0.78 -15.21 11.64
CA ASP A 404 -2.08 -15.67 11.13
C ASP A 404 -3.24 -14.90 11.78
N ASP A 405 -3.22 -13.56 11.69
CA ASP A 405 -4.22 -12.68 12.31
C ASP A 405 -5.03 -11.92 11.24
N ILE A 406 -6.36 -11.88 11.40
CA ILE A 406 -7.32 -11.21 10.51
C ILE A 406 -7.33 -9.68 10.67
N THR A 407 -6.69 -9.14 11.71
CA THR A 407 -6.70 -7.69 12.05
C THR A 407 -5.56 -6.91 11.40
N LEU A 408 -4.79 -7.53 10.51
CA LEU A 408 -3.60 -6.96 9.89
C LEU A 408 -3.89 -6.05 8.68
N ALA A 409 -5.17 -5.83 8.32
CA ALA A 409 -5.55 -4.94 7.23
C ALA A 409 -6.84 -4.17 7.52
N HIS A 410 -6.97 -3.02 6.85
CA HIS A 410 -8.25 -2.40 6.57
C HIS A 410 -8.65 -2.72 5.12
N GLU A 411 -9.82 -3.33 4.92
CA GLU A 411 -10.27 -3.85 3.63
C GLU A 411 -11.51 -3.11 3.12
N PRO A 412 -11.39 -2.26 2.09
CA PRO A 412 -12.51 -1.45 1.61
C PRO A 412 -13.56 -2.23 0.81
N LEU A 413 -13.19 -3.37 0.20
CA LEU A 413 -14.12 -4.12 -0.68
C LEU A 413 -15.37 -4.59 0.05
N THR A 414 -15.26 -5.05 1.30
CA THR A 414 -16.41 -5.54 2.07
C THR A 414 -17.51 -4.48 2.17
N ARG A 415 -17.13 -3.26 2.54
CA ARG A 415 -18.08 -2.14 2.67
C ARG A 415 -18.60 -1.67 1.31
N PHE A 416 -17.75 -1.68 0.29
CA PHE A 416 -18.16 -1.41 -1.08
C PHE A 416 -19.26 -2.39 -1.54
N VAL A 417 -19.06 -3.69 -1.32
CA VAL A 417 -20.02 -4.76 -1.65
C VAL A 417 -21.32 -4.58 -0.87
N GLU A 418 -21.25 -4.35 0.45
CA GLU A 418 -22.43 -4.09 1.28
C GLU A 418 -23.27 -2.93 0.70
N ARG A 419 -22.63 -1.79 0.43
CA ARG A 419 -23.28 -0.59 -0.13
C ARG A 419 -23.86 -0.85 -1.51
N ARG A 420 -23.08 -1.47 -2.40
CA ARG A 420 -23.44 -1.64 -3.81
C ARG A 420 -24.52 -2.69 -4.01
N LEU A 421 -24.47 -3.78 -3.25
CA LEU A 421 -25.50 -4.81 -3.25
C LEU A 421 -26.81 -4.27 -2.67
N HIS A 422 -26.76 -3.49 -1.59
CA HIS A 422 -27.95 -2.81 -1.07
C HIS A 422 -28.61 -1.91 -2.13
N GLN A 423 -27.82 -1.11 -2.86
CA GLN A 423 -28.32 -0.27 -3.96
C GLN A 423 -28.95 -1.10 -5.09
N ALA A 424 -28.26 -2.14 -5.56
CA ALA A 424 -28.74 -2.98 -6.68
C ALA A 424 -30.04 -3.70 -6.33
N LEU A 425 -30.15 -4.24 -5.12
CA LEU A 425 -31.37 -4.91 -4.64
C LEU A 425 -32.51 -3.91 -4.43
N GLY A 426 -32.22 -2.71 -3.96
CA GLY A 426 -33.22 -1.65 -3.88
C GLY A 426 -33.76 -1.22 -5.24
N ASP A 427 -32.90 -1.10 -6.24
CA ASP A 427 -33.32 -0.85 -7.62
C ASP A 427 -34.19 -1.99 -8.18
N HIS A 428 -33.80 -3.23 -7.90
CA HIS A 428 -34.56 -4.42 -8.31
C HIS A 428 -35.95 -4.47 -7.67
N LEU A 429 -36.05 -4.22 -6.36
CA LEU A 429 -37.33 -4.20 -5.63
C LEU A 429 -38.24 -3.05 -6.08
N ARG A 430 -37.67 -1.86 -6.33
CA ARG A 430 -38.42 -0.72 -6.89
C ARG A 430 -39.02 -1.06 -8.25
N ARG A 431 -38.25 -1.72 -9.13
CA ARG A 431 -38.77 -2.20 -10.44
C ARG A 431 -39.88 -3.26 -10.27
N ALA A 432 -39.81 -4.06 -9.22
CA ALA A 432 -40.84 -5.05 -8.88
C ALA A 432 -42.06 -4.46 -8.15
N GLY A 433 -42.11 -3.14 -7.91
CA GLY A 433 -43.22 -2.48 -7.20
C GLY A 433 -43.26 -2.78 -5.70
N ALA A 434 -42.18 -3.29 -5.11
CA ALA A 434 -42.07 -3.60 -3.70
C ALA A 434 -41.38 -2.48 -2.92
N SER A 435 -41.83 -2.20 -1.69
CA SER A 435 -41.13 -1.32 -0.76
C SER A 435 -39.90 -2.02 -0.20
N LEU A 436 -38.77 -1.31 -0.09
CA LEU A 436 -37.55 -1.75 0.58
C LEU A 436 -37.80 -2.04 2.07
N PRO A 437 -37.70 -3.30 2.55
CA PRO A 437 -37.48 -3.53 3.98
C PRO A 437 -36.01 -3.28 4.35
N ASP A 438 -35.69 -3.40 5.64
CA ASP A 438 -34.32 -3.39 6.16
C ASP A 438 -33.57 -4.64 5.65
N ILE A 439 -32.78 -4.49 4.58
CA ILE A 439 -31.92 -5.53 4.00
C ILE A 439 -30.55 -5.42 4.64
N ARG A 440 -30.07 -6.52 5.21
CA ARG A 440 -28.71 -6.63 5.74
C ARG A 440 -27.87 -7.53 4.85
N VAL A 441 -26.83 -6.97 4.26
CA VAL A 441 -25.83 -7.76 3.55
C VAL A 441 -24.93 -8.41 4.60
N VAL A 442 -24.82 -9.73 4.55
CA VAL A 442 -23.89 -10.48 5.40
C VAL A 442 -22.51 -10.35 4.78
N ARG A 443 -21.53 -9.98 5.61
CA ARG A 443 -20.13 -9.89 5.18
C ARG A 443 -19.68 -11.24 4.60
N PRO A 444 -19.07 -11.24 3.41
CA PRO A 444 -18.62 -12.46 2.74
C PRO A 444 -17.56 -13.21 3.55
#